data_AF-A0ABD2P3U1-F1
#
_entry.id   AF-A0ABD2P3U1-F1
#
_cell.length_a   1.000
_cell.length_b   1.000
_cell.length_c   1.000
_cell.angle_alpha   90.00
_cell.angle_beta   90.00
_cell.angle_gamma   90.00
#
_symmetry.space_group_name_H-M   'P 1'
#
loop_
_entity.id
_entity.type
_entity.pdbx_description
1 polymer ?
#
loop_
_entity_poly.entity_id
_entity_poly.type
_entity_poly.pdbx_seq_one_letter_code
_entity_poly.pdbx_strand_id
1 'polypeptide(L)' 'RPTKMEVSGANRNAIAGMKVMLLCDVHGARPAAEVKWFNGSILVDEKYYKSEAADN' A
#
# COMPACT_ATOMS: atom_id res chain seq x y z
N ARG A 1 3.74 0.26 -19.36
CA ARG A 1 4.56 -0.23 -18.23
C ARG A 1 4.99 0.97 -17.40
N PRO A 2 4.76 1.01 -16.08
CA PRO A 2 5.25 2.10 -15.23
C PRO A 2 6.75 2.25 -15.35
N THR A 3 7.26 3.47 -15.16
CA THR A 3 8.70 3.75 -15.23
C THR A 3 9.37 3.54 -13.87
N LYS A 4 8.62 3.68 -12.78
CA LYS A 4 9.12 3.55 -11.41
C LYS A 4 8.00 3.08 -10.47
N MET A 5 8.39 2.31 -9.45
CA MET A 5 7.55 1.90 -8.32
C MET A 5 8.38 1.93 -7.04
N GLU A 6 7.85 2.51 -5.98
CA GLU A 6 8.48 2.52 -4.65
C GLU A 6 7.45 2.19 -3.56
N VAL A 7 7.88 1.42 -2.56
CA VAL A 7 7.07 1.10 -1.38
C VAL A 7 7.73 1.74 -0.16
N SER A 8 6.96 2.51 0.62
CA SER A 8 7.42 3.15 1.85
C SER A 8 6.57 2.70 3.06
N GLY A 9 7.11 2.90 4.27
CA GLY A 9 6.49 2.48 5.53
C GLY A 9 6.82 1.07 6.01
N ALA A 10 7.43 0.23 5.15
CA ALA A 10 7.83 -1.14 5.47
C ALA A 10 9.20 -1.27 6.18
N ASN A 11 9.91 -0.16 6.39
CA ASN A 11 11.27 -0.13 6.93
C ASN A 11 11.35 -0.16 8.46
N ARG A 12 10.22 -0.26 9.17
CA ARG A 12 10.15 -0.33 10.61
C ARG A 12 9.68 -1.72 11.03
N ASN A 13 10.29 -2.28 12.08
CA ASN A 13 9.80 -3.52 12.67
C ASN A 13 8.36 -3.33 13.14
N ALA A 14 7.44 -4.15 12.62
CA ALA A 14 6.07 -4.18 13.08
C ALA A 14 5.92 -5.15 14.25
N ILE A 15 5.22 -4.74 15.29
CA ILE A 15 4.82 -5.60 16.41
C ILE A 15 3.32 -5.92 16.30
N ALA A 16 2.90 -7.04 16.87
CA ALA A 16 1.50 -7.44 16.88
C ALA A 16 0.62 -6.35 17.53
N GLY A 17 -0.52 -6.05 16.90
CA GLY A 17 -1.46 -5.02 17.35
C GLY A 17 -1.11 -3.58 16.90
N MET A 18 0.06 -3.36 16.30
CA MET A 18 0.43 -2.05 15.79
C MET A 18 -0.27 -1.76 14.44
N LYS A 19 -0.80 -0.55 14.29
CA LYS A 19 -1.24 -0.04 12.99
C LYS A 19 -0.01 0.34 12.16
N VAL A 20 0.06 -0.13 10.93
CA VAL A 20 1.11 0.22 9.95
C VAL A 20 0.49 0.93 8.75
N MET A 21 1.20 1.91 8.23
CA MET A 21 0.85 2.60 7.00
C MET A 21 1.86 2.22 5.93
N LEU A 22 1.37 1.63 4.84
CA LEU A 22 2.17 1.31 3.66
C LEU A 22 1.70 2.19 2.50
N LEU A 23 2.64 2.76 1.76
CA LEU A 23 2.36 3.57 0.58
C LEU A 23 3.10 2.97 -0.62
N CYS A 24 2.40 2.85 -1.74
CA CYS A 24 2.95 2.41 -3.02
C CYS A 24 2.84 3.57 -4.01
N ASP A 25 3.98 4.17 -4.34
CA ASP A 25 4.07 5.26 -5.31
C ASP A 25 4.45 4.71 -6.68
N VAL A 26 3.58 4.91 -7.68
CA VAL A 26 3.76 4.43 -9.05
C VAL A 26 3.81 5.60 -10.02
N HIS A 27 4.87 5.68 -10.82
CA HIS A 27 5.09 6.79 -11.75
C HIS A 27 5.10 6.35 -13.21
N GLY A 28 4.71 7.27 -14.09
CA GLY A 28 4.85 7.11 -15.55
C GLY A 28 3.95 6.03 -16.17
N ALA A 29 2.91 5.58 -15.46
CA ALA A 29 1.96 4.61 -16.01
C ALA A 29 1.11 5.24 -17.13
N ARG A 30 1.12 4.60 -18.31
CA ARG A 30 0.23 4.91 -19.44
C ARG A 30 -0.20 3.59 -20.10
N PRO A 31 -1.49 3.18 -20.03
CA PRO A 31 -2.58 3.80 -19.26
C PRO A 31 -2.35 3.75 -17.74
N ALA A 32 -3.27 4.32 -16.94
CA ALA A 32 -3.21 4.26 -15.48
C ALA A 32 -3.01 2.82 -14.99
N ALA A 33 -2.14 2.64 -13.99
CA ALA A 33 -1.82 1.33 -13.45
C ALA A 33 -2.85 0.90 -12.40
N GLU A 34 -3.14 -0.40 -12.37
CA GLU A 34 -3.84 -1.03 -11.27
C GLU A 34 -2.81 -1.43 -10.20
N VAL A 35 -3.05 -1.07 -8.94
CA VAL A 35 -2.18 -1.40 -7.80
C VAL A 35 -2.92 -2.34 -6.86
N LYS A 36 -2.29 -3.47 -6.51
CA LYS A 36 -2.84 -4.50 -5.62
C LYS A 36 -1.83 -4.84 -4.53
N TRP A 37 -2.30 -4.91 -3.28
CA TRP A 37 -1.50 -5.34 -2.14
C TRP A 37 -1.75 -6.83 -1.85
N PHE A 38 -0.69 -7.54 -1.47
CA PHE A 38 -0.75 -8.95 -1.09
C PHE A 38 -0.04 -9.17 0.25
N ASN A 39 -0.61 -10.02 1.09
CA ASN A 39 0.05 -10.58 2.27
C ASN A 39 0.41 -12.03 1.97
N GLY A 40 1.68 -12.29 1.66
CA GLY A 40 2.09 -13.55 1.06
C GLY A 40 1.40 -13.75 -0.29
N SER A 41 0.55 -14.77 -0.41
CA SER A 41 -0.23 -15.05 -1.62
C SER A 41 -1.69 -14.56 -1.55
N ILE A 42 -2.09 -13.94 -0.44
CA ILE A 42 -3.47 -13.52 -0.19
C ILE A 42 -3.65 -12.06 -0.60
N LEU A 43 -4.64 -11.77 -1.45
CA LEU A 43 -5.01 -10.41 -1.83
C LEU A 43 -5.52 -9.64 -0.60
N VAL A 44 -4.95 -8.46 -0.36
CA VAL A 44 -5.42 -7.53 0.65
C VAL A 44 -6.53 -6.69 0.00
N ASP A 45 -7.76 -6.95 0.39
CA ASP A 45 -8.94 -6.23 -0.09
C ASP A 45 -9.38 -5.12 0.89
N GLU A 46 -10.51 -4.48 0.58
CA GLU A 46 -11.09 -3.37 1.37
C GLU A 46 -11.38 -3.75 2.83
N LYS A 47 -11.42 -5.04 3.18
CA LYS A 47 -11.60 -5.47 4.57
C LYS A 47 -10.40 -5.10 5.46
N TYR A 48 -9.22 -4.98 4.84
CA TYR A 48 -7.95 -4.73 5.53
C TYR A 48 -7.47 -3.28 5.39
N TYR A 49 -7.93 -2.55 4.37
CA TYR A 49 -7.68 -1.13 4.20
C TYR A 49 -8.76 -0.31 4.91
N LYS A 50 -8.39 0.41 5.97
CA LYS A 50 -9.23 1.46 6.56
C LYS A 50 -8.65 2.81 6.22
N SER A 51 -9.31 3.59 5.37
CA SER A 51 -9.05 5.02 5.28
C SER A 51 -9.58 5.66 6.55
N GLU A 52 -8.72 5.92 7.54
CA GLU A 52 -9.05 6.84 8.61
C GLU A 52 -9.11 8.22 7.96
N ALA A 53 -10.30 8.83 7.94
CA ALA A 53 -10.44 10.21 7.46
C ALA A 53 -9.49 11.09 8.28
N ALA A 54 -8.76 11.98 7.62
CA ALA A 54 -8.00 12.99 8.34
C ALA A 54 -9.01 13.85 9.12
N ASP A 55 -9.07 13.65 10.43
CA ASP A 55 -9.79 14.54 11.34
C ASP A 55 -9.17 15.94 11.18
N ASN A 56 -9.99 16.89 10.72
CA ASN A 56 -9.62 18.26 10.41
C ASN A 56 -9.88 19.18 11.60
#